data_AF-A0A958G8R9-F1
#
_entry.id   AF-A0A958G8R9-F1
#
_cell.length_a   1.000
_cell.length_b   1.000
_cell.length_c   1.000
_cell.angle_alpha   90.00
_cell.angle_beta   90.00
_cell.angle_gamma   90.00
#
_symmetry.space_group_name_H-M   'P 1'
#
loop_
_entity.id
_entity.type
_entity.pdbx_description
1 polymer ?
#
loop_
_entity_poly.entity_id
_entity_poly.type
_entity_poly.pdbx_seq_one_letter_code
_entity_poly.pdbx_strand_id
1 'polypeptide(L)'
;MLKSYLKAAWRNILKKKLVSLISITGLAIALAVCILIAKFIYDELRYDRFYPHAGELYRIALEGELSGIPFATATSGGPAGLALKNDFPEVINACRLRMVSQPPLLAAGIRKFYEEQVFFADS
;
A
#
# COMPACT_ATOMS: atom_id res chain seq x y z
N MET A 1 -6.42 -17.01 -44.61
CA MET A 1 -5.15 -17.73 -44.34
C MET A 1 -4.94 -18.04 -42.86
N LEU A 2 -5.15 -17.08 -41.93
CA LEU A 2 -5.03 -17.31 -40.46
C LEU A 2 -5.78 -18.56 -39.94
N LYS A 3 -6.98 -18.82 -40.48
CA LYS A 3 -7.78 -20.01 -40.14
C LYS A 3 -7.09 -21.35 -40.46
N SER A 4 -6.30 -21.43 -41.55
CA SER A 4 -5.61 -22.69 -41.87
C SER A 4 -4.41 -22.92 -40.96
N TYR A 5 -3.65 -21.87 -40.62
CA TYR A 5 -2.56 -21.94 -39.65
C TYR A 5 -3.04 -22.29 -38.25
N LEU A 6 -4.13 -21.69 -37.76
CA LEU A 6 -4.74 -22.07 -36.48
C LEU A 6 -5.18 -23.53 -36.46
N LYS A 7 -5.83 -23.99 -37.55
CA LYS A 7 -6.30 -25.38 -37.68
C LYS A 7 -5.12 -26.37 -37.71
N ALA A 8 -4.03 -26.01 -38.38
CA ALA A 8 -2.82 -26.82 -38.42
C ALA A 8 -2.13 -26.90 -37.04
N ALA A 9 -1.99 -25.77 -36.35
CA ALA A 9 -1.40 -25.69 -35.01
C ALA A 9 -2.20 -26.52 -33.99
N TRP A 10 -3.52 -26.38 -33.97
CA TRP A 10 -4.42 -27.13 -33.08
C TRP A 10 -4.29 -28.64 -33.28
N ARG A 11 -4.25 -29.10 -34.54
CA ARG A 11 -4.07 -30.52 -34.87
C ARG A 11 -2.69 -31.04 -34.45
N ASN A 12 -1.67 -30.18 -34.46
CA ASN A 12 -0.31 -30.54 -34.04
C ASN A 12 -0.21 -30.68 -32.51
N ILE A 13 -0.85 -29.78 -31.77
CA ILE A 13 -0.96 -29.84 -30.30
C ILE A 13 -1.67 -31.13 -29.86
N LEU A 14 -2.78 -31.47 -30.53
CA LEU A 14 -3.52 -32.72 -30.24
C LEU A 14 -2.75 -34.00 -30.58
N LYS A 15 -1.82 -33.96 -31.54
CA LYS A 15 -0.97 -35.11 -31.89
C LYS A 15 0.18 -35.30 -30.89
N LYS A 16 0.74 -34.22 -30.34
CA LYS A 16 1.89 -34.24 -29.41
C LYS A 16 1.50 -33.86 -27.98
N LYS A 17 0.45 -34.51 -27.45
CA LYS A 17 -0.21 -34.13 -26.18
C LYS A 17 0.73 -33.95 -24.99
N LEU A 18 1.64 -34.89 -24.73
CA LEU A 18 2.57 -34.83 -23.59
C LEU A 18 3.53 -33.64 -23.67
N VAL A 19 4.20 -33.49 -24.82
CA VAL A 19 5.17 -32.40 -25.03
C VAL A 19 4.47 -31.04 -25.01
N SER A 20 3.33 -30.92 -25.71
CA SER A 20 2.55 -29.69 -25.70
C SER A 20 2.03 -29.35 -24.31
N LEU A 21 1.62 -30.34 -23.50
CA LEU A 21 1.18 -30.10 -22.14
C LEU A 21 2.31 -29.50 -21.30
N ILE A 22 3.49 -30.13 -21.28
CA ILE A 22 4.65 -29.65 -20.49
C ILE A 22 5.07 -28.24 -20.92
N SER A 23 5.15 -27.98 -22.23
CA SER A 23 5.56 -26.66 -22.73
C SER A 23 4.52 -25.57 -22.42
N ILE A 24 3.23 -25.87 -22.57
CA ILE A 24 2.15 -24.91 -22.31
C ILE A 24 2.03 -24.64 -20.81
N THR A 25 2.09 -25.65 -19.95
CA THR A 25 2.00 -25.45 -18.50
C THR A 25 3.23 -24.72 -17.98
N GLY A 26 4.44 -25.07 -18.42
CA GLY A 26 5.66 -24.37 -18.05
C GLY A 26 5.61 -22.88 -18.43
N LEU A 27 5.18 -22.58 -19.66
CA LEU A 27 5.02 -21.20 -20.12
C LEU A 27 3.92 -20.46 -19.33
N ALA A 28 2.78 -21.12 -19.07
CA ALA A 28 1.67 -20.53 -18.32
C ALA A 28 2.07 -20.20 -16.88
N ILE A 29 2.81 -21.10 -16.20
CA ILE A 29 3.30 -20.88 -14.84
C ILE A 29 4.30 -19.72 -14.81
N ALA A 30 5.27 -19.69 -15.74
CA ALA A 30 6.24 -18.60 -15.81
C ALA A 30 5.57 -17.24 -16.05
N LEU A 31 4.57 -17.18 -16.95
CA LEU A 31 3.77 -15.98 -17.19
C LEU A 31 2.96 -15.58 -15.95
N ALA A 32 2.32 -16.54 -15.28
CA ALA A 32 1.55 -16.26 -14.06
C ALA A 32 2.43 -15.66 -12.96
N VAL A 33 3.62 -16.23 -12.73
CA VAL A 33 4.58 -15.71 -11.75
C VAL A 33 5.03 -14.29 -12.12
N CYS A 34 5.35 -14.05 -13.39
CA CYS A 34 5.73 -12.71 -13.87
C CYS A 34 4.63 -11.68 -13.63
N ILE A 35 3.37 -12.02 -13.95
CA ILE A 35 2.22 -11.14 -13.74
C ILE A 35 1.98 -10.87 -12.25
N LEU A 36 2.11 -11.89 -11.38
CA LEU A 36 1.94 -11.72 -9.94
C LEU A 36 3.01 -10.77 -9.36
N ILE A 37 4.27 -10.92 -9.77
CA ILE A 37 5.35 -10.02 -9.35
C ILE A 37 5.10 -8.60 -9.87
N ALA A 38 4.74 -8.45 -11.14
CA ALA A 38 4.43 -7.14 -11.72
C ALA A 38 3.26 -6.45 -11.00
N LYS A 39 2.21 -7.21 -10.65
CA LYS A 39 1.08 -6.72 -9.85
C LYS A 39 1.53 -6.28 -8.46
N PHE A 40 2.33 -7.10 -7.78
CA PHE A 40 2.84 -6.78 -6.45
C PHE A 40 3.62 -5.46 -6.46
N ILE A 41 4.53 -5.28 -7.42
CA ILE A 41 5.29 -4.03 -7.58
C ILE A 41 4.35 -2.86 -7.90
N TYR A 42 3.37 -3.08 -8.78
CA TYR A 42 2.41 -2.04 -9.15
C TYR A 42 1.58 -1.56 -7.96
N ASP A 43 1.15 -2.49 -7.11
CA ASP A 43 0.39 -2.17 -5.89
C ASP A 43 1.28 -1.43 -4.88
N GLU A 44 2.52 -1.88 -4.67
CA GLU A 44 3.47 -1.25 -3.74
C GLU A 44 3.80 0.20 -4.15
N LEU A 45 4.04 0.44 -5.44
CA LEU A 45 4.31 1.79 -5.96
C LEU A 45 3.11 2.74 -5.88
N ARG A 46 1.90 2.21 -5.73
CA ARG A 46 0.65 2.98 -5.66
C ARG A 46 0.05 3.01 -4.25
N TYR A 47 0.68 2.35 -3.27
CA TYR A 47 0.15 2.20 -1.92
C TYR A 47 -0.25 3.54 -1.30
N ASP A 48 0.55 4.60 -1.46
CA ASP A 48 0.28 5.93 -0.90
C ASP A 48 -0.41 6.91 -1.86
N ARG A 49 -0.72 6.49 -3.10
CA ARG A 49 -1.22 7.39 -4.17
C ARG A 49 -2.74 7.44 -4.30
N PHE A 50 -3.48 6.96 -3.31
CA PHE A 50 -4.94 6.91 -3.36
C PHE A 50 -5.61 8.25 -2.99
N TYR A 51 -4.91 9.15 -2.29
CA TYR A 51 -5.43 10.46 -1.94
C TYR A 51 -5.31 11.46 -3.10
N PRO A 52 -6.31 12.33 -3.32
CA PRO A 52 -6.12 13.56 -4.08
C PRO A 52 -4.93 14.34 -3.49
N HIS A 53 -4.02 14.83 -4.33
CA HIS A 53 -2.81 15.55 -3.90
C HIS A 53 -1.81 14.72 -3.07
N ALA A 54 -1.74 13.39 -3.26
CA ALA A 54 -0.78 12.53 -2.55
C ALA A 54 0.69 13.00 -2.65
N GLY A 55 1.08 13.74 -3.69
CA GLY A 55 2.43 14.31 -3.83
C GLY A 55 2.70 15.53 -2.93
N GLU A 56 1.66 16.10 -2.33
CA GLU A 56 1.71 17.26 -1.41
C GLU A 56 1.45 16.81 0.04
N LEU A 57 1.27 15.51 0.28
CA LEU A 57 1.03 14.95 1.61
C LEU A 57 2.36 14.52 2.23
N TYR A 58 2.69 15.12 3.36
CA TYR A 58 3.95 14.86 4.07
C TYR A 58 3.71 14.39 5.50
N ARG A 59 4.61 13.53 5.99
CA ARG A 59 4.64 13.10 7.38
C ARG A 59 5.80 13.77 8.10
N ILE A 60 5.52 14.38 9.25
CA ILE A 60 6.55 14.96 10.11
C ILE A 60 7.30 13.81 10.79
N ALA A 61 8.58 13.67 10.49
CA ALA A 61 9.52 12.79 11.18
C ALA A 61 10.47 13.62 12.04
N LEU A 62 10.99 13.01 13.09
CA LEU A 62 11.98 13.60 13.97
C LEU A 62 13.22 12.71 13.97
N GLU A 63 14.34 13.29 13.55
CA GLU A 63 15.66 12.67 13.55
C GLU A 63 16.57 13.48 14.46
N GLY A 64 17.40 12.81 15.25
CA GLY A 64 18.29 13.47 16.18
C GLY A 64 19.21 12.49 16.91
N GLU A 65 19.88 13.00 17.93
CA GLU A 65 20.78 12.22 18.77
C GLU A 65 20.43 12.48 20.23
N LEU A 66 20.28 11.42 21.01
CA LEU A 66 20.05 11.49 22.45
C LEU A 66 21.20 10.76 23.15
N SER A 67 22.04 11.52 23.85
CA SER A 67 23.17 10.97 24.63
C SER A 67 24.11 10.07 23.81
N GLY A 68 24.50 10.49 22.59
CA GLY A 68 25.36 9.69 21.72
C GLY A 68 24.63 8.65 20.87
N ILE A 69 23.32 8.47 21.10
CA ILE A 69 22.52 7.45 20.41
C ILE A 69 21.65 8.15 19.35
N PRO A 70 21.90 7.90 18.05
CA PRO A 70 21.04 8.44 17.00
C PRO A 70 19.66 7.79 17.09
N PHE A 71 18.63 8.58 16.84
CA PHE A 71 17.27 8.09 16.75
C PHE A 71 16.53 8.76 15.60
N ALA A 72 15.68 7.99 14.95
CA ALA A 72 14.76 8.44 13.93
C ALA A 72 13.38 7.91 14.30
N THR A 73 12.42 8.81 14.44
CA THR A 73 11.03 8.45 14.71
C THR A 73 10.10 9.14 13.73
N ALA A 74 9.08 8.42 13.31
CA ALA A 74 8.03 8.95 12.46
C ALA A 74 6.89 9.58 13.28
N THR A 75 7.19 10.01 14.51
CA THR A 75 6.29 10.69 15.43
C THR A 75 6.82 12.08 15.74
N SER A 76 5.89 13.02 15.95
CA SER A 76 6.21 14.40 16.28
C SER A 76 5.47 14.81 17.55
N GLY A 77 5.95 15.90 18.18
CA GLY A 77 5.26 16.50 19.30
C GLY A 77 3.85 16.93 18.90
N GLY A 78 2.89 16.74 19.80
CA GLY A 78 1.47 17.06 19.54
C GLY A 78 1.18 18.40 18.85
N PRO A 79 1.83 19.53 19.21
CA PRO A 79 1.55 20.83 18.59
C PRO A 79 2.27 21.06 17.26
N ALA A 80 3.14 20.16 16.80
CA ALA A 80 4.01 20.41 15.63
C ALA A 80 3.22 20.74 14.36
N GLY A 81 2.17 19.96 14.05
CA GLY A 81 1.33 20.21 12.88
C GLY A 81 0.63 21.58 12.91
N LEU A 82 0.13 21.97 14.09
CA LEU A 82 -0.54 23.27 14.26
C LEU A 82 0.44 24.44 14.19
N ALA A 83 1.61 24.31 14.82
CA ALA A 83 2.67 25.32 14.74
C ALA A 83 3.11 25.54 13.29
N LEU A 84 3.35 24.45 12.54
CA LEU A 84 3.72 24.54 11.13
C LEU A 84 2.65 25.25 10.29
N LYS A 85 1.36 24.93 10.51
CA LYS A 85 0.25 25.60 9.82
C LYS A 85 0.15 27.10 10.13
N ASN A 86 0.51 27.51 11.35
CA ASN A 86 0.44 28.91 11.77
C ASN A 86 1.65 29.73 11.30
N ASP A 87 2.83 29.13 11.30
CA ASP A 87 4.09 29.84 11.04
C ASP A 87 4.50 29.81 9.55
N PHE A 88 4.01 28.84 8.78
CA PHE A 88 4.37 28.64 7.37
C PHE A 88 3.13 28.68 6.46
N PRO A 89 3.00 29.69 5.56
CA PRO A 89 1.85 29.82 4.67
C PRO A 89 1.74 28.71 3.61
N GLU A 90 2.83 27.98 3.35
CA GLU A 90 2.84 26.83 2.43
C GLU A 90 2.10 25.61 3.01
N VAL A 91 1.91 25.55 4.32
CA VAL A 91 1.20 24.47 5.00
C VAL A 91 -0.30 24.77 5.03
N ILE A 92 -1.01 24.30 4.00
CA ILE A 92 -2.46 24.54 3.85
C ILE A 92 -3.26 23.91 4.99
N ASN A 93 -2.93 22.66 5.33
CA ASN A 93 -3.61 21.88 6.37
C ASN A 93 -2.64 20.94 7.08
N ALA A 94 -2.96 20.64 8.33
CA ALA A 94 -2.24 19.67 9.14
C ALA A 94 -3.27 18.82 9.90
N CYS A 95 -3.00 17.52 9.99
CA CYS A 95 -3.76 16.58 10.80
C CYS A 95 -2.76 15.71 11.57
N ARG A 96 -3.06 15.42 12.82
CA ARG A 96 -2.29 14.51 13.65
C ARG A 96 -3.08 13.23 13.86
N LEU A 97 -2.38 12.12 13.65
CA LEU A 97 -2.86 10.80 13.99
C LEU A 97 -2.23 10.34 15.29
N ARG A 98 -3.05 9.92 16.25
CA ARG A 98 -2.61 9.36 17.53
C ARG A 98 -3.03 7.90 17.63
N MET A 99 -2.04 7.01 17.74
CA MET A 99 -2.26 5.62 18.14
C MET A 99 -2.71 5.56 19.59
N VAL A 100 -3.70 4.71 19.88
CA VAL A 100 -4.15 4.48 21.25
C VAL A 100 -3.43 3.27 21.82
N SER A 101 -2.73 3.47 22.94
CA SER A 101 -1.95 2.39 23.57
C SER A 101 -2.83 1.33 24.26
N GLN A 102 -4.08 1.67 24.58
CA GLN A 102 -5.07 0.76 25.15
C GLN A 102 -6.37 0.89 24.35
N PRO A 103 -7.11 -0.20 24.12
CA PRO A 103 -8.38 -0.15 23.38
C PRO A 103 -9.31 0.87 24.03
N PRO A 104 -9.70 1.96 23.35
CA PRO A 104 -10.65 2.89 23.93
C PRO A 104 -12.04 2.25 23.99
N LEU A 105 -12.81 2.59 25.02
CA LEU A 105 -14.23 2.27 25.06
C LEU A 105 -14.96 3.26 24.14
N LEU A 106 -15.51 2.76 23.04
CA LEU A 106 -16.34 3.53 22.12
C LEU A 106 -17.80 3.42 22.53
N ALA A 107 -18.52 4.54 22.50
CA ALA A 107 -19.94 4.60 22.79
C ALA A 107 -20.70 5.23 21.61
N ALA A 108 -21.63 4.47 21.03
CA ALA A 108 -22.55 4.92 20.00
C ALA A 108 -23.99 4.75 20.50
N GLY A 109 -24.47 5.77 21.22
CA GLY A 109 -25.75 5.71 21.94
C GLY A 109 -25.71 4.67 23.06
N ILE A 110 -26.54 3.63 22.95
CA ILE A 110 -26.65 2.56 23.95
C ILE A 110 -25.54 1.51 23.79
N ARG A 111 -24.92 1.41 22.61
CA ARG A 111 -23.87 0.40 22.33
C ARG A 111 -22.52 0.90 22.85
N LYS A 112 -21.89 0.10 23.71
CA LYS A 112 -20.54 0.33 24.24
C LYS A 112 -19.68 -0.90 23.97
N PHE A 113 -18.51 -0.70 23.37
CA PHE A 113 -17.57 -1.78 23.09
C PHE A 113 -16.14 -1.25 23.07
N TYR A 114 -15.19 -2.11 23.39
CA TYR A 114 -13.76 -1.82 23.21
C TYR A 114 -13.38 -2.12 21.77
N GLU A 115 -12.67 -1.20 21.14
CA GLU A 115 -12.14 -1.38 19.79
C GLU A 115 -10.62 -1.29 19.83
N GLU A 116 -9.93 -2.24 19.20
CA GLU A 116 -8.47 -2.31 19.22
C GLU A 116 -7.85 -1.55 18.05
N GLN A 117 -8.53 -1.52 16.90
CA GLN A 117 -7.99 -0.98 15.66
C GLN A 117 -8.47 0.45 15.38
N VAL A 118 -8.16 1.36 16.30
CA VAL A 118 -8.57 2.76 16.20
C VAL A 118 -7.43 3.74 16.36
N PHE A 119 -7.53 4.82 15.59
CA PHE A 119 -6.67 5.99 15.67
C PHE A 119 -7.54 7.20 15.99
N PHE A 120 -7.04 8.10 16.83
CA PHE A 120 -7.63 9.43 16.96
C PHE A 120 -7.01 10.34 15.92
N ALA A 121 -7.85 11.11 15.24
CA ALA A 121 -7.45 12.19 14.36
C ALA A 121 -8.01 13.50 14.93
N ASP A 122 -7.23 14.58 14.86
CA ASP A 122 -7.77 15.93 15.00
C ASP A 122 -8.12 16.54 13.64
N SER A 123 -8.98 17.57 13.67
CA SER A 123 -9.50 18.30 12.51
C SER A 123 -9.09 19.76 12.55
#